data_AF-A0A1S9AKG7-F1
#
_entry.id   AF-A0A1S9AKG7-F1
#
_cell.length_a   1.000
_cell.length_b   1.000
_cell.length_c   1.000
_cell.angle_alpha   90.00
_cell.angle_beta   90.00
_cell.angle_gamma   90.00
#
_symmetry.space_group_name_H-M   'P 1'
#
loop_
_entity.id
_entity.type
_entity.pdbx_description
1 polymer ?
#
loop_
_entity_poly.entity_id
_entity_poly.type
_entity_poly.pdbx_seq_one_letter_code
_entity_poly.pdbx_strand_id
1 'polypeptide(L)'
;MSAYAIAIIDSTTMNQEIVHYLERIDATLAPYGGEYAIHGGPCAVLEGSFDADLVAIRFPDREQALAWYRSPEYRAIQPLRSANTVGRVFVVDGVPPGHRGIDLLTPPSLKPHAAPQSTRAS
;
A
#
# COMPACT_ATOMS: atom_id res chain seq x y z
N MET A 1 -11.85 7.27 9.68
CA MET A 1 -11.19 8.00 8.56
C MET A 1 -10.64 6.94 7.64
N SER A 2 -10.78 7.10 6.32
CA SER A 2 -10.21 6.13 5.38
C SER A 2 -8.72 5.93 5.61
N ALA A 3 -8.23 4.73 5.32
CA ALA A 3 -6.80 4.44 5.26
C ALA A 3 -6.45 3.92 3.88
N TYR A 4 -5.18 3.99 3.54
CA TYR A 4 -4.66 3.56 2.25
C TYR A 4 -3.54 2.56 2.45
N ALA A 5 -3.67 1.40 1.81
CA ALA A 5 -2.51 0.56 1.54
C ALA A 5 -1.84 1.09 0.27
N ILE A 6 -0.57 1.50 0.43
CA ILE A 6 0.24 2.06 -0.65
C ILE A 6 1.32 1.04 -1.00
N ALA A 7 1.49 0.79 -2.30
CA ALA A 7 2.65 0.12 -2.84
C ALA A 7 3.36 1.05 -3.83
N ILE A 8 4.63 1.33 -3.58
CA ILE A 8 5.53 1.97 -4.54
C ILE A 8 6.47 0.88 -5.03
N ILE A 9 6.38 0.52 -6.31
CA ILE A 9 7.09 -0.62 -6.90
C ILE A 9 8.13 -0.09 -7.88
N ASP A 10 9.40 -0.21 -7.51
CA ASP A 10 10.53 0.25 -8.32
C ASP A 10 10.75 -0.66 -9.54
N SER A 11 10.47 -1.96 -9.37
CA SER A 11 10.55 -2.93 -10.48
C SER A 11 9.72 -4.17 -10.20
N THR A 12 9.25 -4.80 -11.29
CA THR A 12 8.53 -6.07 -11.27
C THR A 12 9.12 -7.03 -12.30
N THR A 13 9.49 -8.23 -11.87
CA THR A 13 9.80 -9.33 -12.78
C THR A 13 8.50 -10.01 -13.17
N MET A 14 7.96 -9.70 -14.35
CA MET A 14 6.69 -10.25 -14.81
C MET A 14 6.84 -11.75 -15.13
N ASN A 15 6.05 -12.59 -14.44
CA ASN A 15 6.02 -14.04 -14.60
C ASN A 15 4.66 -14.63 -14.18
N GLN A 16 4.53 -15.96 -14.22
CA GLN A 16 3.28 -16.65 -13.86
C GLN A 16 2.85 -16.42 -12.40
N GLU A 17 3.78 -16.20 -11.46
CA GLU A 17 3.43 -15.93 -10.07
C GLU A 17 2.77 -14.55 -9.93
N ILE A 18 3.27 -13.54 -10.63
CA ILE A 18 2.62 -12.21 -10.69
C ILE A 18 1.23 -12.32 -11.32
N VAL A 19 1.07 -13.08 -12.41
CA VAL A 19 -0.24 -13.30 -13.02
C VAL A 19 -1.21 -13.94 -12.01
N HIS A 20 -0.78 -15.00 -11.34
CA HIS A 20 -1.59 -15.66 -10.32
C HIS A 20 -1.97 -14.76 -9.14
N TYR A 21 -1.08 -13.85 -8.74
CA TYR A 21 -1.36 -12.83 -7.74
C TYR A 21 -2.47 -11.87 -8.22
N LEU A 22 -2.33 -11.32 -9.43
CA LEU A 22 -3.28 -10.37 -10.01
C LEU A 22 -4.68 -10.98 -10.21
N GLU A 23 -4.77 -12.27 -10.52
CA GLU A 23 -6.05 -12.98 -10.63
C GLU A 23 -6.80 -13.15 -9.31
N ARG A 24 -6.08 -13.09 -8.17
CA ARG A 24 -6.63 -13.46 -6.85
C ARG A 24 -6.81 -12.27 -5.91
N ILE A 25 -6.06 -11.19 -6.12
CA ILE A 25 -5.99 -10.05 -5.21
C ILE A 25 -7.36 -9.43 -4.93
N ASP A 26 -8.20 -9.25 -5.96
CA ASP A 26 -9.52 -8.62 -5.85
C ASP A 26 -10.43 -9.33 -4.85
N ALA A 27 -10.44 -10.67 -4.86
CA ALA A 27 -11.25 -11.46 -3.95
C ALA A 27 -10.81 -11.31 -2.49
N THR A 28 -9.53 -11.01 -2.25
CA THR A 28 -9.02 -10.76 -0.89
C THR A 28 -9.43 -9.38 -0.36
N LEU A 29 -9.70 -8.41 -1.25
CA LEU A 29 -10.03 -7.03 -0.87
C LEU A 29 -11.49 -6.88 -0.45
N ALA A 30 -12.41 -7.54 -1.16
CA ALA A 30 -13.85 -7.37 -1.00
C ALA A 30 -14.35 -7.52 0.46
N PRO A 31 -13.89 -8.51 1.27
CA PRO A 31 -14.36 -8.66 2.65
C PRO A 31 -13.97 -7.49 3.58
N TYR A 32 -12.97 -6.70 3.20
CA TYR A 32 -12.43 -5.61 4.02
C TYR A 32 -12.84 -4.22 3.52
N GLY A 33 -13.62 -4.15 2.43
CA GLY A 33 -13.99 -2.89 1.79
C GLY A 33 -12.82 -2.21 1.07
N GLY A 34 -11.85 -2.99 0.59
CA GLY A 34 -10.72 -2.48 -0.18
C GLY A 34 -11.14 -2.10 -1.61
N GLU A 35 -10.80 -0.89 -2.03
CA GLU A 35 -11.09 -0.37 -3.37
C GLU A 35 -9.84 0.27 -3.98
N TYR A 36 -9.51 -0.06 -5.23
CA TYR A 36 -8.41 0.60 -5.93
C TYR A 36 -8.71 2.09 -6.16
N ALA A 37 -7.88 2.96 -5.59
CA ALA A 37 -7.86 4.39 -5.90
C ALA A 37 -6.83 4.69 -7.01
N ILE A 38 -5.71 3.95 -7.02
CA ILE A 38 -4.64 4.02 -8.03
C ILE A 38 -4.12 2.58 -8.24
N HIS A 39 -3.86 2.17 -9.48
CA HIS A 39 -3.30 0.84 -9.78
C HIS A 39 -2.31 0.93 -10.96
N GLY A 40 -1.25 1.73 -10.78
CA GLY A 40 -0.29 2.07 -11.82
C GLY A 40 -0.85 3.08 -12.84
N GLY A 41 -0.21 3.13 -14.01
CA GLY A 41 -0.59 3.98 -15.13
C GLY A 41 0.32 5.21 -15.34
N PRO A 42 0.14 5.97 -16.44
CA PRO A 42 1.00 7.09 -16.77
C PRO A 42 1.00 8.17 -15.68
N CYS A 43 2.17 8.53 -15.19
CA CYS A 43 2.36 9.62 -14.24
C CYS A 43 2.85 10.89 -14.95
N ALA A 44 2.15 12.01 -14.77
CA ALA A 44 2.65 13.32 -15.15
C ALA A 44 3.53 13.89 -14.03
N VAL A 45 4.83 13.67 -14.13
CA VAL A 45 5.80 14.15 -13.12
C VAL A 45 5.98 15.65 -13.26
N LEU A 46 5.55 16.41 -12.25
CA LEU A 46 5.62 17.88 -12.26
C LEU A 46 6.93 18.42 -11.66
N GLU A 47 7.48 17.75 -10.65
CA GLU A 47 8.72 18.11 -9.98
C GLU A 47 9.52 16.85 -9.63
N GLY A 48 10.84 16.89 -9.84
CA GLY A 48 11.75 15.78 -9.54
C GLY A 48 11.67 14.61 -10.54
N SER A 49 11.91 13.39 -10.06
CA SER A 49 11.82 12.15 -10.83
C SER A 49 10.94 11.14 -10.09
N PHE A 50 10.20 10.34 -10.85
CA PHE A 50 9.39 9.24 -10.34
C PHE A 50 9.51 8.04 -11.28
N ASP A 51 10.42 7.13 -10.94
CA ASP A 51 10.74 5.91 -11.70
C ASP A 51 10.22 4.68 -10.94
N ALA A 52 8.90 4.64 -10.72
CA ALA A 52 8.23 3.54 -10.03
C ALA A 52 6.75 3.48 -10.44
N ASP A 53 6.11 2.34 -10.18
CA ASP A 53 4.65 2.22 -10.21
C ASP A 53 4.05 2.57 -8.84
N LEU A 54 2.90 3.25 -8.85
CA LEU A 54 2.13 3.55 -7.64
C LEU A 54 0.81 2.77 -7.62
N VAL A 55 0.58 2.02 -6.55
CA VAL A 55 -0.71 1.41 -6.24
C VAL A 55 -1.21 1.98 -4.93
N ALA A 56 -2.48 2.39 -4.91
CA ALA A 56 -3.17 2.86 -3.71
C ALA A 56 -4.53 2.18 -3.61
N ILE A 57 -4.75 1.48 -2.50
CA ILE A 57 -6.02 0.82 -2.20
C ILE A 57 -6.62 1.51 -0.98
N ARG A 58 -7.81 2.07 -1.14
CA ARG A 58 -8.57 2.73 -0.08
C ARG A 58 -9.35 1.69 0.73
N PHE A 59 -9.35 1.86 2.03
CA PHE A 59 -10.15 1.12 3.00
C PHE A 59 -11.01 2.06 3.85
N PRO A 60 -12.09 1.57 4.50
CA PRO A 60 -12.92 2.37 5.40
C PRO A 60 -12.12 3.01 6.55
N ASP A 61 -11.14 2.27 7.06
CA ASP A 61 -10.21 2.70 8.09
C ASP A 61 -8.92 1.84 8.13
N ARG A 62 -8.01 2.21 9.04
CA ARG A 62 -6.72 1.53 9.24
C ARG A 62 -6.88 0.10 9.73
N GLU A 63 -7.87 -0.18 10.57
CA GLU A 63 -8.08 -1.51 11.12
C GLU A 63 -8.41 -2.48 9.99
N GLN A 64 -9.32 -2.08 9.09
CA GLN A 64 -9.68 -2.84 7.90
C GLN A 64 -8.49 -3.07 6.96
N ALA A 65 -7.68 -2.03 6.70
CA ALA A 65 -6.49 -2.16 5.87
C ALA A 65 -5.46 -3.14 6.46
N LEU A 66 -5.22 -3.08 7.77
CA LEU A 66 -4.30 -3.99 8.46
C LEU A 66 -4.86 -5.40 8.58
N ALA A 67 -6.17 -5.54 8.79
CA ALA A 67 -6.86 -6.82 8.85
C ALA A 67 -6.78 -7.54 7.49
N TRP A 68 -7.02 -6.82 6.39
CA TRP A 68 -6.79 -7.33 5.03
C TRP A 68 -5.35 -7.81 4.85
N TYR A 69 -4.36 -6.97 5.15
CA TYR A 69 -2.95 -7.33 4.95
C TYR A 69 -2.52 -8.55 5.79
N ARG A 70 -3.14 -8.76 6.95
CA ARG A 70 -2.87 -9.88 7.85
C ARG A 70 -3.75 -11.10 7.59
N SER A 71 -4.75 -10.98 6.70
CA SER A 71 -5.71 -12.04 6.40
C SER A 71 -5.02 -13.31 5.89
N PRO A 72 -5.51 -14.50 6.25
CA PRO A 72 -4.99 -15.75 5.70
C PRO A 72 -5.00 -15.76 4.16
N GLU A 73 -6.06 -15.21 3.56
CA GLU A 73 -6.29 -15.18 2.12
C GLU A 73 -5.25 -14.31 1.40
N TYR A 74 -5.02 -13.10 1.89
CA TYR A 74 -3.99 -12.23 1.30
C TYR A 74 -2.58 -12.75 1.57
N ARG A 75 -2.30 -13.27 2.78
CA ARG A 75 -1.01 -13.86 3.11
C ARG A 75 -0.67 -15.08 2.25
N ALA A 76 -1.66 -15.82 1.78
CA ALA A 76 -1.45 -16.95 0.87
C ALA A 76 -0.92 -16.52 -0.51
N ILE A 77 -1.30 -15.32 -0.99
CA ILE A 77 -0.89 -14.82 -2.31
C ILE A 77 0.20 -13.76 -2.25
N GLN A 78 0.45 -13.14 -1.10
CA GLN A 78 1.45 -12.09 -0.92
C GLN A 78 2.86 -12.50 -1.42
N PRO A 79 3.39 -13.71 -1.12
CA PRO A 79 4.72 -14.11 -1.57
C PRO A 79 4.90 -14.10 -3.08
N LEU A 80 3.83 -14.43 -3.83
CA LEU A 80 3.82 -14.42 -5.30
C LEU A 80 4.19 -13.04 -5.85
N ARG A 81 3.75 -11.97 -5.17
CA ARG A 81 4.16 -10.60 -5.49
C ARG A 81 5.51 -10.25 -4.87
N SER A 82 5.66 -10.41 -3.55
CA SER A 82 6.81 -9.85 -2.84
C SER A 82 8.15 -10.48 -3.22
N ALA A 83 8.16 -11.72 -3.72
CA ALA A 83 9.38 -12.35 -4.25
C ALA A 83 9.77 -11.84 -5.65
N ASN A 84 8.84 -11.22 -6.38
CA ASN A 84 9.00 -10.83 -7.78
C ASN A 84 8.96 -9.30 -7.99
N THR A 85 8.89 -8.51 -6.91
CA THR A 85 8.88 -7.04 -6.94
C THR A 85 9.91 -6.46 -5.99
N VAL A 86 10.56 -5.38 -6.39
CA VAL A 86 11.34 -4.50 -5.49
C VAL A 86 10.51 -3.25 -5.22
N GLY A 87 10.35 -2.88 -3.95
CA GLY A 87 9.59 -1.69 -3.60
C GLY A 87 9.20 -1.64 -2.13
N ARG A 88 8.23 -0.78 -1.83
CA ARG A 88 7.77 -0.45 -0.49
C ARG A 88 6.27 -0.63 -0.41
N VAL A 89 5.79 -1.31 0.63
CA VAL A 89 4.36 -1.44 0.93
C VAL A 89 4.10 -0.99 2.36
N PHE A 90 3.15 -0.08 2.54
CA PHE A 90 2.81 0.46 3.86
C PHE A 90 1.33 0.88 3.92
N VAL A 91 0.80 1.01 5.14
CA VAL A 91 -0.53 1.55 5.39
C VAL A 91 -0.40 2.93 6.01
N VAL A 92 -1.14 3.90 5.48
CA VAL A 92 -1.19 5.28 5.98
C VAL A 92 -2.64 5.73 6.15
N ASP A 93 -2.91 6.58 7.14
CA ASP A 93 -4.24 7.15 7.30
C ASP A 93 -4.47 8.25 6.26
N GLY A 94 -5.68 8.31 5.73
CA GLY A 94 -6.16 9.47 5.01
C GLY A 94 -6.46 10.64 5.92
N VAL A 95 -6.94 11.73 5.34
CA VAL A 95 -7.39 12.92 6.05
C VAL A 95 -8.89 13.12 5.87
N PRO A 96 -9.61 13.76 6.81
CA PRO A 96 -11.03 14.03 6.63
C PRO A 96 -11.28 15.09 5.53
N PRO A 97 -12.50 15.15 4.97
CA PRO A 97 -12.90 16.24 4.09
C PRO A 97 -12.67 17.60 4.75
N GLY A 98 -12.14 18.56 3.98
CA GLY A 98 -11.83 19.90 4.47
C GLY A 98 -10.49 20.03 5.20
N HIS A 99 -9.69 18.96 5.31
CA HIS A 99 -8.32 19.05 5.78
C HIS A 99 -7.49 20.01 4.93
N ARG A 100 -6.67 20.84 5.59
CA ARG A 100 -5.81 21.84 4.98
C ARG A 100 -4.36 21.52 5.29
N GLY A 101 -3.44 21.88 4.40
CA GLY A 101 -2.01 21.69 4.65
C GLY A 101 -1.49 22.35 5.94
N ILE A 102 -2.10 23.46 6.38
CA ILE A 102 -1.75 24.14 7.64
C ILE A 102 -2.11 23.31 8.88
N ASP A 103 -3.06 22.38 8.75
CA ASP A 103 -3.48 21.52 9.86
C ASP A 103 -2.35 20.59 10.29
N LEU A 104 -1.33 20.36 9.45
CA LEU A 104 -0.10 19.65 9.84
C LEU A 104 0.69 20.36 10.95
N LEU A 105 0.58 21.69 11.05
CA LEU A 105 1.25 22.45 12.10
C LEU A 105 0.50 22.38 13.44
N THR A 106 -0.76 21.91 13.41
CA THR A 106 -1.56 21.70 14.62
C THR A 106 -1.47 20.22 14.97
N PRO A 107 -0.70 19.81 15.99
CA PRO A 107 -0.39 18.39 16.16
C PRO A 107 -1.62 17.56 16.53
N PRO A 108 -1.94 16.48 15.79
CA PRO A 108 -2.53 15.29 16.37
C PRO A 108 -1.44 14.22 16.44
N SER A 109 -0.95 13.93 17.65
CA SER A 109 -0.15 12.74 18.01
C SER A 109 0.55 12.03 16.83
N LEU A 110 1.59 12.67 16.27
CA LEU A 110 2.55 11.98 15.39
C LEU A 110 3.09 10.79 16.17
N LYS A 111 2.53 9.59 15.94
CA LYS A 111 3.15 8.37 16.44
C LYS A 111 4.50 8.28 15.72
N PRO A 112 5.61 8.08 16.46
CA PRO A 112 6.93 8.05 15.87
C PRO A 112 6.96 7.02 14.74
N HIS A 113 7.62 7.37 13.64
CA HIS A 113 7.92 6.46 12.55
C HIS A 113 8.63 5.25 13.16
N ALA A 114 8.02 4.06 13.09
CA ALA A 114 8.65 2.86 13.62
C ALA A 114 9.99 2.68 12.88
N ALA A 115 11.09 2.68 13.63
CA ALA A 115 12.42 2.48 13.08
C ALA A 115 12.44 1.17 12.26
N PRO A 116 13.17 1.12 11.12
CA PRO A 116 13.29 -0.10 10.34
C PRO A 116 13.85 -1.21 11.24
N GLN A 117 13.11 -2.33 11.34
CA GLN A 117 13.60 -3.51 12.03
C GLN A 117 14.81 -4.02 11.23
N SER A 118 16.00 -3.82 11.79
CA SER A 118 17.24 -4.41 11.29
C SER A 118 17.11 -5.92 11.37
N THR A 119 16.85 -6.58 10.25
CA THR A 119 17.03 -8.02 10.11
C THR A 119 18.52 -8.32 10.16
N ARG A 120 19.02 -8.65 11.35
CA ARG A 120 20.30 -9.36 11.49
C ARG A 120 20.12 -10.76 10.92
N ALA A 121 20.73 -11.01 9.76
CA ALA A 121 21.03 -12.36 9.32
C ALA A 121 22.09 -12.95 10.26
N SER A 122 21.83 -14.16 10.76
CA SER A 122 22.82 -15.05 11.38
C SER A 122 23.46 -15.91 10.30
#